data_AF-A0A6I8UXZ3-F1
#
_entry.id   AF-A0A6I8UXZ3-F1
#
_cell.length_a   1.000
_cell.length_b   1.000
_cell.length_c   1.000
_cell.angle_alpha   90.00
_cell.angle_beta   90.00
_cell.angle_gamma   90.00
#
_symmetry.space_group_name_H-M   'P 1'
#
loop_
_entity.id
_entity.type
_entity.pdbx_description
1 polymer ?
#
loop_
_entity_poly.entity_id
_entity_poly.type
_entity_poly.pdbx_seq_one_letter_code
_entity_poly.pdbx_strand_id
1 'polypeptide(L)' 'MDEESSFEESQQDDPPLQVANECGMCKHPMKDPVSTNCGHGFCWQCINDYVQSIPGEAMMCCPVCFLDIEAYTLILE' A
#
# COMPACT_ATOMS: atom_id res chain seq x y z
N MET A 1 -43.45 -16.67 35.16
CA MET A 1 -42.02 -16.60 35.48
C MET A 1 -41.42 -17.56 34.49
N ASP A 2 -41.25 -17.10 33.26
CA ASP A 2 -40.81 -17.91 32.13
C ASP A 2 -40.19 -16.86 31.20
N GLU A 3 -38.94 -16.54 31.49
CA GLU A 3 -37.74 -17.10 30.86
C GLU A 3 -37.36 -16.24 29.65
N GLU A 4 -36.18 -15.68 29.83
CA GLU A 4 -35.49 -14.77 28.96
C GLU A 4 -35.29 -15.43 27.60
N SER A 5 -35.61 -14.71 26.53
CA SER A 5 -34.86 -14.88 25.30
C SER A 5 -34.38 -13.51 24.91
N SER A 6 -33.35 -13.07 25.62
CA SER A 6 -32.40 -12.09 25.14
C SER A 6 -31.88 -12.62 23.81
N PHE A 7 -32.50 -12.20 22.71
CA PHE A 7 -31.94 -12.37 21.39
C PHE A 7 -30.76 -11.40 21.32
N GLU A 8 -29.63 -11.84 21.89
CA GLU A 8 -28.34 -11.20 21.68
C GLU A 8 -28.05 -11.37 20.19
N GLU A 9 -28.47 -10.38 19.40
CA GLU A 9 -28.04 -10.23 18.02
C GLU A 9 -26.52 -10.09 18.08
N SER A 10 -25.86 -11.22 17.81
CA SER A 10 -24.43 -11.34 17.66
C SER A 10 -23.96 -10.15 16.82
N GLN A 11 -23.22 -9.23 17.45
CA GLN A 11 -22.41 -8.24 16.77
C GLN A 11 -21.53 -9.01 15.80
N GLN A 12 -21.94 -9.05 14.54
CA GLN A 12 -21.07 -9.41 13.43
C GLN A 12 -20.11 -8.23 13.32
N ASP A 13 -19.07 -8.28 14.13
CA ASP A 13 -17.82 -7.58 13.90
C ASP A 13 -17.26 -8.18 12.60
N ASP A 14 -17.78 -7.72 11.46
CA ASP A 14 -17.11 -7.90 10.18
C ASP A 14 -15.74 -7.24 10.40
N PRO A 15 -14.64 -8.01 10.52
CA PRO A 15 -13.34 -7.39 10.69
C PRO A 15 -13.20 -6.47 9.50
N PRO A 16 -12.96 -5.16 9.69
CA PRO A 16 -12.87 -4.24 8.57
C PRO A 16 -11.89 -4.88 7.61
N LEU A 17 -12.31 -5.06 6.36
CA LEU A 17 -11.47 -5.58 5.27
C LEU A 17 -10.23 -4.69 5.21
N GLN A 18 -9.25 -5.02 6.05
CA GLN A 18 -7.91 -4.51 6.02
C GLN A 18 -7.34 -5.21 4.81
N VAL A 19 -7.68 -4.69 3.64
CA VAL A 19 -6.79 -4.73 2.48
C VAL A 19 -5.58 -3.91 2.93
N ALA A 20 -4.81 -4.49 3.83
CA ALA A 20 -3.49 -4.05 4.20
C ALA A 20 -2.68 -4.32 2.95
N ASN A 21 -2.74 -3.36 2.03
CA ASN A 21 -1.82 -3.29 0.93
C ASN A 21 -0.44 -3.27 1.59
N GLU A 22 0.27 -4.39 1.56
CA GLU A 22 1.59 -4.54 2.19
C GLU A 22 2.59 -3.70 1.41
N CYS A 23 3.50 -3.04 2.13
CA CYS A 23 4.55 -2.27 1.49
C CYS A 23 5.49 -3.19 0.72
N GLY A 24 5.71 -2.91 -0.57
CA GLY A 24 6.61 -3.68 -1.42
C GLY A 24 8.05 -3.73 -0.91
N MET A 25 8.48 -2.75 -0.09
CA MET A 25 9.82 -2.69 0.52
C MET A 25 9.87 -3.27 1.94
N CYS A 26 9.10 -2.73 2.89
CA CYS A 26 9.22 -3.12 4.29
C CYS A 26 8.33 -4.31 4.70
N LYS A 27 7.44 -4.79 3.82
CA LYS A 27 6.52 -5.91 4.07
C LYS A 27 5.63 -5.75 5.31
N HIS A 28 5.37 -4.50 5.69
CA HIS A 28 4.44 -4.14 6.76
C HIS A 28 3.20 -3.47 6.16
N PRO A 29 2.09 -3.40 6.92
CA PRO A 29 0.93 -2.59 6.55
C PRO A 29 1.39 -1.18 6.20
N MET A 30 1.03 -0.71 4.99
CA MET A 30 1.48 0.59 4.53
C MET A 30 0.96 1.72 5.43
N LYS A 31 1.91 2.47 6.00
CA LYS A 31 1.62 3.75 6.64
C LYS A 31 1.84 4.84 5.59
N ASP A 32 0.76 5.56 5.27
CA ASP A 32 0.70 6.55 4.19
C ASP A 32 1.07 5.91 2.82
N PRO A 33 0.16 5.09 2.24
CA PRO A 33 0.45 4.33 1.03
C PRO A 33 0.67 5.26 -0.18
N VAL A 34 1.81 5.07 -0.84
CA VAL A 34 2.16 5.69 -2.11
C VAL A 34 2.11 4.61 -3.18
N SER A 35 1.30 4.84 -4.22
CA SER A 35 1.24 3.95 -5.37
C SER A 35 2.18 4.46 -6.47
N THR A 36 2.99 3.56 -7.01
CA THR A 36 3.80 3.84 -8.20
C THR A 36 2.99 3.55 -9.47
N ASN A 37 3.38 4.14 -10.60
CA ASN A 37 2.70 3.95 -11.89
C ASN A 37 2.70 2.49 -12.39
N CYS A 38 3.60 1.65 -11.87
CA CYS A 38 3.61 0.22 -12.16
C CYS A 38 2.59 -0.60 -11.33
N GLY A 39 1.84 0.03 -10.43
CA GLY A 39 0.83 -0.62 -9.59
C GLY A 39 1.33 -1.16 -8.25
N HIS A 40 2.61 -1.00 -7.92
CA HIS A 40 3.16 -1.39 -6.61
C HIS A 40 3.02 -0.26 -5.59
N GLY A 41 2.64 -0.63 -4.36
CA GLY A 41 2.49 0.29 -3.23
C GLY A 41 3.66 0.24 -2.24
N PHE A 42 4.00 1.40 -1.68
CA PHE A 42 5.02 1.57 -0.65
C PHE A 42 4.57 2.52 0.47
N CYS A 43 5.18 2.43 1.65
CA CYS A 43 5.04 3.49 2.66
C CYS A 43 5.72 4.77 2.15
N TRP A 44 5.15 5.94 2.45
CA TRP A 44 5.77 7.24 2.14
C TRP A 44 7.24 7.31 2.57
N GLN A 45 7.55 6.89 3.81
CA GLN A 45 8.93 6.89 4.30
C GLN A 45 9.84 5.97 3.49
N CYS A 46 9.41 4.74 3.18
CA CYS A 46 10.21 3.78 2.43
C CYS A 46 10.57 4.28 1.03
N ILE A 47 9.59 4.83 0.30
CA ILE A 47 9.86 5.35 -1.04
C ILE A 47 10.68 6.64 -0.99
N ASN A 48 10.42 7.52 -0.02
CA ASN A 48 11.17 8.76 0.16
C ASN A 48 12.64 8.52 0.52
N ASP A 49 12.93 7.54 1.37
CA ASP A 49 14.31 7.14 1.69
C ASP A 49 15.01 6.55 0.46
N TYR A 50 14.30 5.72 -0.31
CA TYR A 50 14.82 5.19 -1.57
C TYR A 50 15.16 6.30 -2.55
N VAL A 51 14.26 7.26 -2.80
CA VAL A 51 14.49 8.39 -3.70
C VAL A 51 15.69 9.24 -3.25
N GLN A 52 15.82 9.50 -1.95
CA GLN A 52 16.97 10.24 -1.42
C GLN A 52 18.30 9.48 -1.51
N SER A 53 18.25 8.14 -1.58
CA SER A 53 19.45 7.30 -1.75
C SER A 53 19.97 7.26 -3.19
N ILE A 54 19.14 7.66 -4.16
CA ILE A 54 19.48 7.64 -5.58
C ILE A 54 20.29 8.92 -5.89
N PRO A 55 21.48 8.80 -6.51
CA PRO A 55 22.22 9.98 -6.97
C PRO A 55 21.41 10.75 -8.02
N GLY A 56 21.49 12.09 -8.03
CA GLY A 56 20.59 12.94 -8.84
C GLY A 56 20.62 12.76 -10.37
N GLU A 57 21.52 11.91 -10.89
CA GLU A 57 21.63 11.55 -12.31
C GLU A 57 21.08 10.14 -12.60
N ALA A 58 20.70 9.37 -11.57
CA ALA A 58 20.20 8.01 -11.71
C ALA A 58 18.67 7.99 -11.83
N MET A 59 18.19 7.07 -12.66
CA MET A 59 16.76 6.85 -12.90
C MET A 59 16.07 6.30 -11.66
N MET A 60 14.87 6.85 -11.38
CA MET A 60 14.03 6.42 -10.27
C MET A 60 13.15 5.24 -10.73
N CYS A 61 13.53 4.02 -10.37
CA CYS A 61 12.83 2.81 -10.76
C CYS A 61 12.05 2.20 -9.58
N CYS A 62 11.01 1.43 -9.87
CA CYS A 62 10.29 0.69 -8.84
C CYS A 62 11.21 -0.39 -8.24
N PRO A 63 11.36 -0.48 -6.91
CA PRO A 63 12.21 -1.49 -6.27
C PRO A 63 11.68 -2.93 -6.39
N VAL A 64 10.43 -3.11 -6.85
CA VAL A 64 9.80 -4.44 -6.98
C VAL A 64 9.92 -4.98 -8.41
N CYS A 65 9.65 -4.14 -9.41
CA CYS A 65 9.62 -4.57 -10.81
C CYS A 65 10.66 -3.86 -11.70
N PHE A 66 11.46 -2.95 -11.14
CA PHE A 66 12.51 -2.20 -11.84
C PHE A 66 12.02 -1.38 -13.05
N LEU A 67 10.71 -1.08 -13.09
CA LEU A 67 10.14 -0.17 -14.08
C LEU A 67 10.32 1.27 -13.63
N ASP A 68 10.70 2.15 -14.56
CA ASP A 68 10.79 3.59 -14.33
C ASP A 68 9.48 4.16 -13.80
N ILE A 69 9.57 4.88 -12.69
CA ILE A 69 8.41 5.52 -12.07
C ILE A 69 7.94 6.72 -12.92
N GLU A 70 8.80 7.29 -13.76
CA GLU A 70 8.54 8.44 -14.63
C GLU A 70 8.07 8.10 -16.07
N ALA A 71 8.19 6.84 -16.51
CA ALA A 71 8.08 6.48 -17.93
C ALA A 71 6.66 6.54 -18.53
N TYR A 72 5.59 6.74 -17.75
CA TYR A 72 4.22 6.81 -18.29
C TYR A 72 3.92 8.08 -19.09
N THR A 73 4.75 9.12 -19.00
CA THR A 73 4.63 10.33 -19.85
C THR A 73 4.98 10.06 -21.32
N LEU A 74 5.68 8.96 -21.61
CA LEU A 74 6.08 8.56 -22.96
C LEU A 74 5.15 7.50 -23.58
N ILE A 75 4.07 7.10 -22.87
CA ILE A 75 3.12 6.07 -23.33
C ILE A 75 1.81 6.70 -23.85
N LEU A 76 1.69 8.04 -23.82
CA LEU A 76 0.54 8.79 -24.36
C LEU A 76 0.90 9.52 -25.67
N GLU A 77 1.45 8.81 -26.66
CA GLU A 77 1.49 9.24 -28.06
C GLU A 77 0.72 8.28 -28.97
#